data_AF-A0A6G3Y1M1-F1
#
_entry.id   AF-A0A6G3Y1M1-F1
#
_cell.length_a   1.000
_cell.length_b   1.000
_cell.length_c   1.000
_cell.angle_alpha   90.00
_cell.angle_beta   90.00
_cell.angle_gamma   90.00
#
_symmetry.space_group_name_H-M   'P 1'
#
loop_
_entity.id
_entity.type
_entity.pdbx_description
1 polymer ?
#
loop_
_entity_poly.entity_id
_entity_poly.type
_entity_poly.pdbx_seq_one_letter_code
_entity_poly.pdbx_strand_id
1 'polypeptide(L)'
;LAEAAEAARAPDLSAHEDATDLPFLTIDPPGSTDLDQAMHLERRRDGRGYRVHYAIADVAAFLRPGGALDAEAHRRVTTLYFPDDRIPLHPPVLSEGAASLLP
;
A
#
# COMPACT_ATOMS: atom_id res chain seq x y z
N LEU A 1 18.64 -3.32 0.31
CA LEU A 1 18.21 -4.35 -0.67
C LEU A 1 17.91 -5.69 -0.02
N ALA A 2 18.78 -6.26 0.82
CA ALA A 2 18.49 -7.53 1.51
C ALA A 2 17.27 -7.45 2.45
N GLU A 3 17.23 -6.46 3.35
CA GLU A 3 16.11 -6.26 4.30
C GLU A 3 14.76 -6.07 3.58
N ALA A 4 14.73 -5.27 2.49
CA ALA A 4 13.50 -5.04 1.73
C ALA A 4 12.99 -6.31 1.03
N ALA A 5 13.88 -7.11 0.46
CA ALA A 5 13.51 -8.37 -0.18
C ALA A 5 13.07 -9.45 0.83
N GLU A 6 13.57 -9.37 2.07
CA GLU A 6 13.11 -10.21 3.17
C GLU A 6 11.71 -9.77 3.65
N ALA A 7 11.57 -8.47 3.96
CA ALA A 7 10.30 -7.87 4.35
C ALA A 7 9.17 -8.16 3.37
N ALA A 8 9.44 -8.06 2.06
CA ALA A 8 8.47 -8.30 1.00
C ALA A 8 7.85 -9.71 1.00
N ARG A 9 8.48 -10.71 1.64
CA ARG A 9 8.05 -12.12 1.51
C ARG A 9 7.00 -12.57 2.51
N ALA A 10 6.86 -11.91 3.66
CA ALA A 10 5.96 -12.37 4.72
C ALA A 10 5.63 -11.23 5.69
N PRO A 11 4.70 -10.32 5.33
CA PRO A 11 4.18 -9.37 6.31
C PRO A 11 3.39 -10.13 7.39
N ASP A 12 3.47 -9.66 8.63
CA ASP A 12 2.60 -10.16 9.70
C ASP A 12 1.22 -9.52 9.57
N LEU A 13 0.26 -10.29 9.06
CA LEU A 13 -1.13 -9.86 8.89
C LEU A 13 -2.06 -10.37 9.98
N SER A 14 -1.54 -11.01 11.03
CA SER A 14 -2.36 -11.69 12.05
C SER A 14 -3.28 -10.75 12.84
N ALA A 15 -2.97 -9.46 12.86
CA ALA A 15 -3.79 -8.42 13.50
C ALA A 15 -4.92 -7.87 12.62
N HIS A 16 -5.00 -8.26 11.35
CA HIS A 16 -5.94 -7.70 10.37
C HIS A 16 -7.23 -8.51 10.24
N GLU A 17 -8.34 -7.81 10.03
CA GLU A 17 -9.60 -8.42 9.59
C GLU A 17 -9.46 -8.89 8.14
N ASP A 18 -9.93 -10.10 7.84
CA ASP A 18 -10.01 -10.58 6.47
C ASP A 18 -11.16 -9.87 5.75
N ALA A 19 -10.79 -9.09 4.74
CA ALA A 19 -11.70 -8.35 3.86
C ALA A 19 -11.51 -8.72 2.39
N THR A 20 -10.94 -9.89 2.11
CA THR A 20 -10.67 -10.38 0.74
C THR A 20 -11.94 -10.71 -0.06
N ASP A 21 -13.09 -10.77 0.60
CA ASP A 21 -14.40 -10.97 -0.02
C ASP A 21 -14.98 -9.68 -0.62
N LEU A 22 -14.46 -8.51 -0.24
CA LEU A 22 -14.90 -7.24 -0.78
C LEU A 22 -14.32 -7.01 -2.19
N PRO A 23 -15.15 -6.68 -3.20
CA PRO A 23 -14.68 -6.47 -4.56
C PRO A 23 -14.13 -5.05 -4.70
N PHE A 24 -12.95 -4.84 -4.13
CA PHE A 24 -12.18 -3.62 -4.23
C PHE A 24 -11.73 -3.36 -5.68
N LEU A 25 -11.58 -2.09 -6.01
CA LEU A 25 -10.92 -1.60 -7.23
C LEU A 25 -9.97 -0.46 -6.89
N THR A 26 -8.96 -0.25 -7.72
CA THR A 26 -8.10 0.94 -7.67
C THR A 26 -8.42 1.86 -8.85
N ILE A 27 -8.10 3.16 -8.73
CA ILE A 27 -8.31 4.16 -9.79
C ILE A 27 -7.07 5.03 -9.84
N ASP A 28 -6.19 4.74 -10.79
CA ASP A 28 -4.84 5.32 -10.85
C ASP A 28 -4.48 5.70 -12.29
N PRO A 29 -3.48 6.57 -12.50
CA PRO A 29 -2.96 6.87 -13.83
C PRO A 29 -2.54 5.63 -14.62
N PRO A 30 -2.59 5.68 -15.96
CA PRO A 30 -2.11 4.57 -16.78
C PRO A 30 -0.66 4.20 -16.47
N GLY A 31 -0.42 2.92 -16.15
CA GLY A 31 0.92 2.40 -15.88
C GLY A 31 1.39 2.55 -14.42
N SER A 32 0.56 3.06 -13.52
CA SER A 32 0.87 3.09 -12.08
C SER A 32 1.06 1.68 -11.53
N THR A 33 2.08 1.52 -10.68
CA THR A 33 2.43 0.27 -10.01
C THR A 33 2.44 0.39 -8.48
N ASP A 34 2.52 1.62 -7.96
CA ASP A 34 2.44 2.00 -6.55
C ASP A 34 1.00 2.34 -6.15
N LEU A 35 0.14 1.32 -6.08
CA LEU A 35 -1.29 1.47 -5.80
C LEU A 35 -1.53 1.54 -4.29
N ASP A 36 -1.61 2.76 -3.77
CA ASP A 36 -1.74 3.02 -2.32
C ASP A 36 -3.15 2.82 -1.77
N GLN A 37 -4.18 2.77 -2.64
CA GLN A 37 -5.58 2.84 -2.22
C GLN A 37 -6.48 1.98 -3.09
N ALA A 38 -7.45 1.32 -2.45
CA ALA A 38 -8.52 0.59 -3.12
C ALA A 38 -9.87 0.90 -2.49
N MET A 39 -10.93 0.90 -3.29
CA MET A 39 -12.27 1.29 -2.86
C MET A 39 -13.35 0.32 -3.30
N HIS A 40 -14.37 0.17 -2.47
CA HIS A 40 -15.61 -0.52 -2.79
C HIS A 40 -16.80 0.30 -2.30
N LEU A 41 -17.79 0.50 -3.17
CA LEU A 41 -18.99 1.27 -2.87
C LEU A 41 -20.21 0.36 -2.99
N GLU A 42 -20.96 0.22 -1.91
CA GLU A 42 -22.22 -0.53 -1.91
C GLU A 42 -23.38 0.32 -1.39
N ARG A 43 -24.59 0.04 -1.89
CA ARG A 43 -25.80 0.65 -1.33
C ARG A 43 -26.13 -0.01 0.00
N ARG A 44 -26.46 0.77 1.02
CA ARG A 44 -26.85 0.22 2.33
C ARG A 44 -28.12 -0.62 2.21
N ARG A 45 -28.21 -1.68 3.02
CA ARG A 45 -29.35 -2.62 3.03
C ARG A 45 -30.71 -1.96 3.29
N ASP A 46 -30.74 -0.86 4.06
CA ASP A 46 -31.97 -0.11 4.33
C ASP A 46 -32.33 0.88 3.20
N GLY A 47 -31.58 0.88 2.10
CA GLY A 47 -31.77 1.73 0.93
C GLY A 47 -31.39 3.19 1.15
N ARG A 48 -30.90 3.57 2.34
CA ARG A 48 -30.58 4.96 2.67
C ARG A 48 -29.07 5.18 2.63
N GLY A 49 -28.63 5.70 1.49
CA GLY A 49 -27.24 6.06 1.24
C GLY A 49 -26.36 4.86 0.90
N TYR A 50 -25.06 5.05 1.10
CA TYR A 50 -24.01 4.14 0.66
C TYR A 50 -23.04 3.83 1.80
N ARG A 51 -22.38 2.68 1.71
CA ARG A 51 -21.19 2.35 2.50
C ARG A 51 -19.99 2.40 1.57
N VAL A 52 -18.97 3.15 1.98
CA VAL A 52 -17.68 3.20 1.32
C VAL A 52 -16.71 2.36 2.14
N HIS A 53 -16.10 1.37 1.51
CA HIS A 53 -14.91 0.71 2.00
C HIS A 53 -13.72 1.35 1.30
N TYR A 54 -12.71 1.72 2.07
CA TYR A 54 -11.52 2.41 1.57
C TYR A 54 -10.31 1.80 2.26
N ALA A 55 -9.57 0.99 1.51
CA ALA A 55 -8.37 0.30 1.95
C ALA A 55 -7.14 1.11 1.55
N ILE A 56 -6.16 1.18 2.44
CA ILE A 56 -4.86 1.81 2.21
C ILE A 56 -3.78 0.74 2.30
N ALA A 57 -2.79 0.80 1.42
CA ALA A 57 -1.59 -0.03 1.46
C ALA A 57 -0.92 0.05 2.84
N ASP A 58 -0.82 -1.08 3.53
CA ASP A 58 -0.13 -1.16 4.83
C ASP A 58 1.37 -1.37 4.63
N VAL A 59 2.06 -0.33 4.15
CA VAL A 59 3.52 -0.37 3.98
C VAL A 59 4.24 -0.59 5.31
N ALA A 60 3.64 -0.14 6.42
CA ALA A 60 4.23 -0.25 7.76
C ALA A 60 4.31 -1.71 8.24
N ALA A 61 3.39 -2.59 7.81
CA ALA A 61 3.48 -4.03 8.09
C ALA A 61 4.76 -4.69 7.54
N PHE A 62 5.43 -4.07 6.57
CA PHE A 62 6.69 -4.53 5.99
C PHE A 62 7.92 -3.91 6.67
N LEU A 63 7.75 -2.95 7.57
CA LEU A 63 8.85 -2.24 8.21
C LEU A 63 9.04 -2.74 9.64
N ARG A 64 10.29 -3.01 10.01
CA ARG A 64 10.64 -3.23 11.41
C ARG A 64 10.96 -1.88 12.07
N PRO A 65 10.25 -1.48 13.14
CA PRO A 65 10.60 -0.28 13.88
C PRO A 65 12.08 -0.27 14.32
N GLY A 66 12.77 0.85 14.09
CA GLY A 66 14.20 0.98 14.33
C GLY A 66 15.11 0.18 13.38
N GLY A 67 14.56 -0.46 12.36
CA GLY A 67 15.29 -1.12 11.26
C GLY A 67 15.91 -0.11 10.30
N ALA A 68 16.71 -0.58 9.34
CA ALA A 68 17.38 0.33 8.41
C ALA A 68 16.41 0.92 7.39
N LEU A 69 15.37 0.17 7.00
CA LEU A 69 14.30 0.71 6.16
C LEU A 69 13.47 1.78 6.86
N ASP A 70 13.14 1.56 8.14
CA ASP A 70 12.41 2.53 8.95
C ASP A 70 13.22 3.84 9.10
N ALA A 71 14.50 3.73 9.45
CA ALA A 71 15.39 4.89 9.53
C ALA A 71 15.53 5.64 8.20
N GLU A 72 15.62 4.92 7.08
CA GLU A 72 15.72 5.52 5.75
C GLU A 72 14.42 6.20 5.32
N ALA A 73 13.26 5.60 5.61
CA ALA A 73 11.96 6.20 5.35
C ALA A 73 11.81 7.52 6.12
N HIS A 74 12.18 7.54 7.41
CA HIS A 74 12.20 8.77 8.22
C HIS A 74 13.16 9.83 7.68
N ARG A 75 14.32 9.41 7.15
CA ARG A 75 15.29 10.33 6.54
C ARG A 75 14.78 10.94 5.23
N ARG A 76 14.05 10.17 4.41
CA ARG A 76 13.49 10.62 3.12
C ARG A 76 12.20 11.44 3.26
N VAL A 77 11.35 11.08 4.21
CA VAL A 77 10.02 11.66 4.50
C VAL A 77 8.97 11.44 3.41
N THR A 78 9.31 11.61 2.14
CA THR A 78 8.37 11.54 1.01
C THR A 78 9.03 11.00 -0.25
N THR A 79 8.22 10.50 -1.18
CA THR A 79 8.64 10.32 -2.57
C THR A 79 8.78 11.70 -3.23
N LEU A 80 9.86 11.90 -3.98
CA LEU A 80 10.06 13.12 -4.79
C LEU A 80 9.72 12.80 -6.24
N TYR A 81 8.80 13.56 -6.82
CA TYR A 81 8.39 13.41 -8.22
C TYR A 81 9.00 14.54 -9.07
N PHE A 82 9.76 14.17 -10.09
CA PHE A 82 10.32 15.04 -11.11
C PHE A 82 9.57 14.81 -12.44
N PRO A 83 9.74 15.68 -13.45
CA PRO A 83 9.08 15.49 -14.75
C PRO A 83 9.39 14.15 -15.42
N ASP A 84 10.62 13.65 -15.28
CA ASP A 84 11.11 12.47 -15.98
C ASP A 84 11.37 11.26 -15.07
N ASP A 85 11.36 11.45 -13.75
CA ASP A 85 11.73 10.39 -12.79
C ASP A 85 11.13 10.64 -11.40
N ARG A 86 11.22 9.65 -10.52
CA ARG A 86 10.90 9.80 -9.09
C ARG A 86 11.94 9.15 -8.21
N ILE A 87 12.15 9.74 -7.03
CA ILE A 87 12.96 9.16 -5.97
C ILE A 87 11.99 8.62 -4.93
N PRO A 88 11.75 7.30 -4.88
CA PRO A 88 10.70 6.73 -4.03
C PRO A 88 11.08 6.77 -2.55
N LEU A 89 10.07 6.94 -1.69
CA LEU A 89 10.21 6.86 -0.23
C LEU A 89 10.68 5.46 0.20
N HIS A 90 10.03 4.42 -0.35
CA HIS A 90 10.34 3.03 -0.07
C HIS A 90 11.00 2.36 -1.28
N PRO A 91 11.75 1.26 -1.08
CA PRO A 91 12.24 0.46 -2.20
C PRO A 91 11.11 -0.04 -3.10
N PRO A 92 11.26 -0.04 -4.44
CA PRO A 92 10.23 -0.50 -5.39
C PRO A 92 9.68 -1.90 -5.11
N VAL A 93 10.51 -2.85 -4.63
CA VAL A 93 10.05 -4.20 -4.26
C VAL A 93 8.96 -4.20 -3.18
N LEU A 94 8.89 -3.15 -2.37
CA LEU A 94 7.83 -2.91 -1.40
C LEU A 94 6.73 -2.03 -2.02
N SER A 95 7.05 -0.79 -2.41
CA SER A 95 6.03 0.20 -2.81
C SER A 95 5.30 -0.12 -4.11
N GLU A 96 5.93 -0.85 -5.03
CA GLU A 96 5.34 -1.21 -6.33
C GLU A 96 5.09 -2.71 -6.46
N GLY A 97 5.28 -3.43 -5.35
CA GLY A 97 5.17 -4.88 -5.27
C GLY A 97 4.41 -5.27 -4.03
N ALA A 98 5.11 -5.75 -3.01
CA ALA A 98 4.50 -6.42 -1.86
C ALA A 98 3.45 -5.60 -1.09
N ALA A 99 3.62 -4.28 -1.00
CA ALA A 99 2.69 -3.39 -0.32
C ALA A 99 1.67 -2.73 -1.27
N SER A 100 1.87 -2.82 -2.59
CA SER A 100 0.96 -2.25 -3.58
C SER A 100 -0.30 -3.10 -3.68
N LEU A 101 -1.47 -2.45 -3.78
CA LEU A 101 -2.78 -3.10 -3.91
C LEU A 101 -3.04 -3.57 -5.35
N LEU A 102 -2.12 -4.38 -5.88
CA LEU A 102 -2.20 -4.97 -7.22
C LEU A 102 -3.36 -5.98 -7.32
N PRO A 103 -4.00 -6.11 -8.50
CA PRO A 103 -5.06 -7.09 -8.75
C PRO A 103 -4.55 -8.54 -8.84
#